data_AF-A0A1A6Y4M5-F1
#
_entry.id   AF-A0A1A6Y4M5-F1
#
_cell.length_a   1.000
_cell.length_b   1.000
_cell.length_c   1.000
_cell.angle_alpha   90.00
_cell.angle_beta   90.00
_cell.angle_gamma   90.00
#
_symmetry.space_group_name_H-M   'P 1'
#
loop_
_entity.id
_entity.type
_entity.pdbx_description
1 polymer ?
#
loop_
_entity_poly.entity_id
_entity_poly.type
_entity_poly.pdbx_seq_one_letter_code
_entity_poly.pdbx_strand_id
1 'polypeptide(L)'
;MPSPTVITATFSKRLSEARALRGLSQRALGALVDKDQDKNRGAVLINRYERERNQADMTKAAELAKALDVPVAYLFAEDDDLAAAILAFAKLPSGERQRMREELERLAGEQRD
;
A
#
# COMPACT_ATOMS: atom_id res chain seq x y z
N MET A 1 4.98 7.22 17.67
CA MET A 1 3.71 7.34 16.91
C MET A 1 3.97 8.27 15.73
N PRO A 2 3.79 7.81 14.47
CA PRO A 2 4.02 8.65 13.30
C PRO A 2 3.04 9.83 13.29
N SER A 3 3.52 11.01 12.85
CA SER A 3 2.66 12.19 12.70
C SER A 3 1.76 12.07 11.46
N PRO A 4 0.65 12.83 11.37
CA PRO A 4 -0.21 12.82 10.17
C PRO A 4 0.55 13.14 8.87
N THR A 5 1.56 14.00 8.93
CA THR A 5 2.42 14.34 7.79
C THR A 5 3.25 13.13 7.34
N VAL A 6 3.86 12.40 8.29
CA VAL A 6 4.64 11.19 7.99
C VAL A 6 3.74 10.13 7.38
N ILE A 7 2.54 9.91 7.91
CA ILE A 7 1.57 8.95 7.36
C ILE A 7 1.20 9.31 5.91
N THR A 8 1.00 10.60 5.63
CA THR A 8 0.65 11.08 4.28
C THR A 8 1.81 10.88 3.29
N ALA A 9 3.04 11.13 3.72
CA ALA A 9 4.24 10.87 2.92
C ALA A 9 4.42 9.36 2.64
N THR A 10 4.26 8.52 3.67
CA THR A 10 4.30 7.05 3.53
C THR A 10 3.26 6.57 2.53
N PHE A 11 2.00 7.03 2.66
CA PHE A 11 0.95 6.68 1.73
C PHE A 11 1.26 7.09 0.28
N SER A 12 1.77 8.30 0.10
CA SER A 12 2.13 8.84 -1.22
C SER A 12 3.23 8.00 -1.88
N LYS A 13 4.29 7.67 -1.12
CA LYS A 13 5.38 6.80 -1.56
C LYS A 13 4.87 5.41 -1.95
N ARG A 14 4.16 4.73 -1.05
CA ARG A 14 3.67 3.35 -1.25
C ARG A 14 2.66 3.26 -2.39
N LEU A 15 1.80 4.26 -2.56
CA LEU A 15 0.87 4.33 -3.68
C LEU A 15 1.62 4.39 -5.02
N SER A 16 2.63 5.26 -5.13
CA SER A 16 3.45 5.41 -6.32
C SER A 16 4.20 4.11 -6.66
N GLU A 17 4.78 3.46 -5.65
CA GLU A 17 5.48 2.19 -5.79
C GLU A 17 4.56 1.05 -6.24
N ALA A 18 3.42 0.84 -5.57
CA ALA A 18 2.45 -0.18 -5.99
C ALA A 18 1.95 0.08 -7.41
N ARG A 19 1.70 1.34 -7.77
CA ARG A 19 1.30 1.70 -9.13
C ARG A 19 2.38 1.34 -10.15
N ALA A 20 3.63 1.65 -9.87
CA ALA A 20 4.77 1.32 -10.73
C ALA A 20 4.98 -0.20 -10.85
N LEU A 21 4.88 -0.94 -9.74
CA LEU A 21 4.96 -2.41 -9.70
C LEU A 21 3.88 -3.07 -10.58
N ARG A 22 2.72 -2.41 -10.71
CA ARG A 22 1.62 -2.86 -11.58
C ARG A 22 1.71 -2.37 -13.03
N GLY A 23 2.73 -1.59 -13.37
CA GLY A 23 2.88 -1.01 -14.71
C GLY A 23 1.77 -0.02 -15.08
N LEU A 24 1.10 0.57 -14.09
CA LEU A 24 -0.03 1.47 -14.34
C LEU A 24 0.42 2.93 -14.45
N SER A 25 -0.15 3.66 -15.41
CA SER A 25 -0.07 5.12 -15.39
C SER A 25 -1.04 5.70 -14.35
N GLN A 26 -0.83 6.96 -13.91
CA GLN A 26 -1.78 7.65 -13.03
C GLN A 26 -3.19 7.69 -13.63
N ARG A 27 -3.29 7.85 -14.96
CA ARG A 27 -4.55 7.80 -15.71
C ARG A 27 -5.20 6.42 -15.67
N ALA A 28 -4.41 5.36 -15.83
CA ALA A 28 -4.92 3.99 -15.79
C ALA A 28 -5.43 3.64 -14.39
N LEU A 29 -4.66 3.94 -13.34
CA LEU A 29 -5.12 3.73 -11.95
C LEU A 29 -6.35 4.58 -11.63
N GLY A 30 -6.34 5.86 -12.02
CA GLY A 30 -7.48 6.76 -11.83
C GLY A 30 -8.76 6.23 -12.46
N ALA A 31 -8.68 5.65 -13.66
CA ALA A 31 -9.82 5.03 -14.33
C ALA A 31 -10.37 3.79 -13.60
N LEU A 32 -9.55 3.09 -12.80
CA LEU A 32 -9.97 1.91 -12.04
C LEU A 32 -10.70 2.27 -10.73
N VAL A 33 -10.43 3.45 -10.17
CA VAL A 33 -10.98 3.86 -8.85
C VAL A 33 -11.98 5.00 -8.92
N ASP A 34 -12.14 5.62 -10.09
CA ASP A 34 -13.16 6.65 -10.32
C ASP A 34 -14.49 6.02 -10.72
N LYS A 35 -15.52 6.23 -9.90
CA LYS A 35 -16.87 5.68 -10.08
C LYS A 35 -17.60 6.31 -11.26
N ASP A 36 -17.23 7.55 -11.62
CA ASP A 36 -17.82 8.29 -12.74
C ASP A 36 -17.07 8.00 -14.06
N GLN A 37 -16.04 7.14 -14.03
CA GLN A 37 -15.20 6.76 -15.17
C GLN A 37 -14.53 7.93 -15.93
N ASP A 38 -14.44 9.12 -15.30
CA ASP A 38 -13.72 10.26 -15.88
C ASP A 38 -12.21 10.09 -15.68
N LYS A 39 -11.56 9.57 -16.72
CA LYS A 39 -10.11 9.30 -16.73
C LYS A 39 -9.26 10.55 -16.45
N ASN A 40 -9.75 11.76 -16.72
CA ASN A 40 -9.01 13.00 -16.46
C ASN A 40 -9.10 13.37 -14.97
N ARG A 41 -10.30 13.28 -14.37
CA ARG A 41 -10.50 13.52 -12.93
C ARG A 41 -9.76 12.49 -12.08
N GLY A 42 -9.88 11.21 -12.41
CA GLY A 42 -9.14 10.14 -11.75
C GLY A 42 -7.62 10.36 -11.79
N ALA A 43 -7.05 10.72 -12.95
CA ALA A 43 -5.61 10.99 -13.06
C ALA A 43 -5.14 12.15 -12.16
N VAL A 44 -5.91 13.24 -12.10
CA VAL A 44 -5.63 14.38 -11.20
C VAL A 44 -5.70 13.96 -9.73
N LEU A 45 -6.66 13.10 -9.37
CA LEU A 45 -6.80 12.60 -8.02
C LEU A 45 -5.58 11.76 -7.59
N ILE A 46 -5.18 10.78 -8.42
CA ILE A 46 -3.97 9.98 -8.16
C ILE A 46 -2.73 10.87 -8.04
N ASN A 47 -2.61 11.87 -8.91
CA ASN A 47 -1.50 12.82 -8.86
C ASN A 47 -1.44 13.62 -7.54
N ARG A 48 -2.60 14.02 -6.99
CA ARG A 48 -2.66 14.70 -5.69
C ARG A 48 -2.26 13.79 -4.55
N TYR A 49 -2.68 12.52 -4.59
CA TYR A 49 -2.27 11.52 -3.61
C TYR A 49 -0.77 11.26 -3.66
N GLU A 50 -0.17 11.07 -4.84
CA GLU A 50 1.28 10.81 -4.96
C GLU A 50 2.16 12.02 -4.63
N ARG A 51 1.58 13.22 -4.49
CA ARG A 51 2.30 14.47 -4.16
C ARG A 51 2.00 14.97 -2.75
N GLU A 52 1.45 14.12 -1.88
CA GLU A 52 1.14 14.46 -0.48
C GLU A 52 0.15 15.63 -0.32
N ARG A 53 -0.61 15.96 -1.37
CA ARG A 53 -1.51 17.14 -1.36
C ARG A 53 -2.90 16.83 -0.81
N ASN A 54 -3.30 15.56 -0.83
CA ASN A 54 -4.57 15.09 -0.31
C ASN A 54 -4.35 13.81 0.50
N GLN A 55 -5.09 13.66 1.59
CA GLN A 55 -5.17 12.40 2.31
C GLN A 55 -6.33 11.59 1.74
N ALA A 56 -6.07 10.33 1.36
CA ALA A 56 -7.14 9.39 1.09
C ALA A 56 -7.80 8.99 2.40
N ASP A 57 -9.13 8.92 2.44
CA ASP A 57 -9.81 8.26 3.54
C ASP A 57 -9.65 6.74 3.47
N MET A 58 -10.08 6.04 4.51
CA MET A 58 -9.95 4.57 4.58
C MET A 58 -10.68 3.85 3.45
N THR A 59 -11.81 4.38 3.01
CA THR A 59 -12.59 3.84 1.89
C THR A 59 -11.79 3.90 0.60
N LYS A 60 -11.20 5.07 0.30
CA LYS A 60 -10.40 5.27 -0.90
C LYS A 60 -9.09 4.50 -0.85
N ALA A 61 -8.45 4.40 0.31
CA ALA A 61 -7.27 3.56 0.50
C ALA A 61 -7.58 2.08 0.17
N ALA A 62 -8.71 1.55 0.63
CA ALA A 62 -9.13 0.19 0.31
C ALA A 62 -9.45 0.00 -1.18
N GLU A 63 -10.12 0.98 -1.83
CA GLU A 63 -10.38 0.96 -3.28
C GLU A 63 -9.07 0.95 -4.09
N LEU A 64 -8.10 1.79 -3.71
CA LEU A 64 -6.77 1.84 -4.34
C LEU A 64 -6.01 0.52 -4.14
N ALA A 65 -5.98 -0.01 -2.92
CA ALA A 65 -5.32 -1.27 -2.61
C ALA A 65 -5.89 -2.42 -3.44
N LYS A 66 -7.22 -2.47 -3.60
CA LYS A 66 -7.90 -3.44 -4.46
C LYS A 66 -7.52 -3.27 -5.93
N ALA A 67 -7.54 -2.04 -6.46
CA ALA A 67 -7.16 -1.77 -7.85
C ALA A 67 -5.69 -2.11 -8.15
N LEU A 68 -4.83 -1.97 -7.14
CA LEU A 68 -3.41 -2.31 -7.19
C LEU A 68 -3.12 -3.76 -6.76
N ASP A 69 -4.14 -4.51 -6.34
CA ASP A 69 -4.07 -5.88 -5.84
C ASP A 69 -2.90 -6.08 -4.84
N VAL A 70 -2.86 -5.19 -3.86
CA VAL A 70 -1.95 -5.24 -2.71
C VAL A 70 -2.76 -5.20 -1.40
N PRO A 71 -2.25 -5.73 -0.28
CA PRO A 71 -2.88 -5.53 1.01
C PRO A 71 -2.97 -4.04 1.35
N VAL A 72 -4.08 -3.59 1.93
CA VAL A 72 -4.24 -2.16 2.32
C VAL A 72 -3.15 -1.70 3.28
N ALA A 73 -2.63 -2.60 4.13
CA ALA A 73 -1.52 -2.31 5.03
C ALA A 73 -0.24 -1.88 4.31
N TYR A 74 0.00 -2.36 3.08
CA TYR A 74 1.16 -1.95 2.28
C TYR A 74 1.16 -0.44 2.02
N LEU A 75 -0.01 0.17 1.84
CA LEU A 75 -0.14 1.62 1.61
C LEU A 75 0.27 2.45 2.82
N PHE A 76 0.52 1.83 3.98
CA PHE A 76 0.90 2.50 5.22
C PHE A 76 2.17 1.91 5.84
N ALA A 77 2.93 1.08 5.10
CA ALA A 77 4.17 0.48 5.58
C ALA A 77 5.29 1.52 5.68
N GLU A 78 5.74 1.82 6.89
CA GLU A 78 6.64 2.94 7.21
C GLU A 78 8.02 2.84 6.53
N ASP A 79 8.59 1.63 6.49
CA ASP A 79 9.89 1.35 5.90
C ASP A 79 9.80 0.28 4.79
N ASP A 80 10.88 0.17 4.02
CA ASP A 80 10.92 -0.67 2.82
C ASP A 80 10.94 -2.16 3.14
N ASP A 81 11.50 -2.55 4.30
CA ASP A 81 11.55 -3.94 4.74
C ASP A 81 10.15 -4.44 5.13
N LEU A 82 9.39 -3.64 5.90
CA LEU A 82 8.00 -3.93 6.24
C LEU A 82 7.12 -3.98 4.99
N ALA A 83 7.32 -3.06 4.06
CA ALA A 83 6.58 -3.02 2.80
C ALA A 83 6.83 -4.30 1.97
N ALA A 84 8.09 -4.72 1.85
CA ALA A 84 8.47 -5.95 1.19
C ALA A 84 7.89 -7.19 1.89
N ALA A 85 7.97 -7.24 3.22
CA ALA A 85 7.42 -8.32 4.04
C ALA A 85 5.91 -8.46 3.84
N ILE A 86 5.15 -7.36 3.84
CA ILE A 86 3.70 -7.38 3.60
C ILE A 86 3.37 -7.96 2.22
N LEU A 87 4.07 -7.52 1.17
CA LEU A 87 3.84 -8.04 -0.19
C LEU A 87 4.22 -9.51 -0.33
N ALA A 88 5.33 -9.93 0.28
CA ALA A 88 5.76 -11.33 0.28
C ALA A 88 4.77 -12.22 1.04
N PHE A 89 4.37 -11.79 2.24
CA PHE A 89 3.41 -12.51 3.09
C PHE A 89 2.06 -12.68 2.41
N ALA A 90 1.59 -11.68 1.65
CA ALA A 90 0.34 -11.74 0.91
C ALA A 90 0.34 -12.81 -0.20
N LYS A 91 1.51 -13.14 -0.75
CA LYS A 91 1.67 -14.16 -1.80
C LYS A 91 1.74 -15.58 -1.24
N LEU A 92 1.95 -15.75 0.06
CA LEU A 92 2.04 -17.06 0.68
C LEU A 92 0.66 -17.77 0.76
N PRO A 93 0.61 -19.09 0.50
CA PRO A 93 -0.54 -19.91 0.84
C PRO A 93 -0.86 -19.84 2.34
N SER A 94 -2.11 -20.15 2.73
CA SER A 94 -2.55 -20.07 4.13
C SER A 94 -1.67 -20.86 5.10
N GLY A 95 -1.22 -22.07 4.73
CA GLY A 95 -0.33 -22.89 5.54
C GLY A 95 1.06 -22.28 5.75
N GLU A 96 1.64 -21.66 4.71
CA GLU A 96 2.95 -21.00 4.82
C GLU A 96 2.88 -19.67 5.58
N ARG A 97 1.73 -18.96 5.52
CA ARG A 97 1.50 -17.76 6.34
C ARG A 97 1.58 -18.05 7.83
N GLN A 98 1.03 -19.18 8.26
CA GLN A 98 1.12 -19.61 9.66
C GLN A 98 2.58 -19.83 10.06
N ARG A 99 3.32 -20.63 9.28
CA ARG A 99 4.74 -20.92 9.56
C ARG A 99 5.60 -19.67 9.57
N MET A 100 5.41 -18.77 8.61
CA MET A 100 6.13 -17.50 8.54
C MET A 100 5.86 -16.64 9.78
N ARG A 101 4.60 -16.59 10.27
CA ARG A 101 4.29 -15.85 11.49
C ARG A 101 5.00 -16.44 12.71
N GLU A 102 4.95 -17.76 12.88
CA GLU A 102 5.63 -18.47 13.97
C GLU A 102 7.14 -18.25 13.94
N GLU A 103 7.75 -18.25 12.75
CA GLU A 103 9.17 -17.99 12.56
C GLU A 103 9.56 -16.54 12.93
N LEU A 104 8.75 -15.56 12.53
CA LEU A 104 8.96 -14.16 12.93
C LEU A 104 8.85 -13.99 14.46
N GLU A 105 7.89 -14.66 15.10
CA GLU A 105 7.73 -14.66 16.56
C GLU A 105 8.94 -15.31 17.26
N ARG A 106 9.45 -16.43 16.72
CA ARG A 106 10.66 -17.10 17.22
C ARG A 106 11.89 -16.19 17.15
N LEU A 107 12.16 -15.60 15.98
CA LEU A 107 13.30 -14.70 15.78
C LEU A 107 13.23 -13.46 16.66
N ALA A 108 12.04 -12.90 16.86
CA ALA A 108 11.84 -11.75 17.76
C ALA A 108 12.03 -12.13 19.24
N GLY A 109 11.75 -13.38 19.61
CA GLY A 109 12.00 -13.93 20.95
C GLY A 109 13.49 -14.16 21.23
N GLU A 110 14.24 -14.64 20.25
CA GLU A 110 15.69 -14.89 20.38
C GLU A 110 16.53 -13.62 20.51
N GLN A 111 16.02 -12.48 20.06
CA GLN A 111 16.67 -11.17 20.22
C GLN A 111 16.50 -10.56 21.62
N ARG A 112 15.78 -11.24 22.53
CA ARG A 112 15.49 -10.74 23.88
C ARG A 112 16.39 -11.32 24.98
N ASP A 113 17.34 -12.17 24.61
CA ASP A 113 18.42 -12.69 25.47
C ASP A 113 19.78 -12.09 25.08
#